data_AF-A0A5B8SS67-F1
#
_entry.id   AF-A0A5B8SS67-F1
#
_cell.length_a   1.000
_cell.length_b   1.000
_cell.length_c   1.000
_cell.angle_alpha   90.00
_cell.angle_beta   90.00
_cell.angle_gamma   90.00
#
_symmetry.space_group_name_H-M   'P 1'
#
loop_
_entity.id
_entity.type
_entity.pdbx_description
1 polymer ?
#
loop_
_entity_poly.entity_id
_entity_poly.type
_entity_poly.pdbx_seq_one_letter_code
_entity_poly.pdbx_strand_id
1 'polypeptide(L)' 'MSVAMHKTQMLLEKIQSLPEDRFAQVEDFVDFLKERTAREEEVADKKETLDFPVISVGKWPKDLSLRREDMYSDDGR' A
#
# COMPACT_ATOMS: atom_id res chain seq x y z
N MET A 1 -17.51 24.12 7.02
CA MET A 1 -16.32 23.96 7.88
C MET A 1 -15.72 22.60 7.59
N SER A 2 -14.42 22.53 7.29
CA SER A 2 -13.79 21.36 6.66
C SER A 2 -13.70 20.16 7.61
N VAL A 3 -14.04 18.97 7.09
CA VAL A 3 -14.04 17.69 7.83
C VAL A 3 -12.65 17.36 8.41
N ALA A 4 -11.58 17.80 7.73
CA ALA A 4 -10.20 17.61 8.17
C ALA A 4 -9.89 18.33 9.50
N MET A 5 -10.42 19.54 9.71
CA MET A 5 -10.17 20.32 10.93
C MET A 5 -10.82 19.70 12.17
N HIS A 6 -12.01 19.13 12.03
CA HIS A 6 -12.70 18.46 13.14
C HIS A 6 -11.96 17.19 13.55
N LYS A 7 -11.42 16.44 12.58
CA LYS A 7 -10.65 15.23 12.86
C LYS A 7 -9.36 15.54 13.63
N THR A 8 -8.65 16.61 13.28
CA THR A 8 -7.45 17.04 14.02
C THR A 8 -7.77 17.48 15.44
N GLN A 9 -8.90 18.17 15.65
CA GLN A 9 -9.34 18.62 16.97
C GLN A 9 -9.68 17.45 17.89
N MET A 10 -10.44 16.45 17.41
CA MET A 10 -10.77 15.26 18.20
C MET A 10 -9.53 14.44 18.59
N LEU A 11 -8.52 14.37 17.71
CA LEU A 11 -7.26 13.69 18.02
C LEU A 11 -6.49 14.43 19.12
N LEU A 12 -6.48 15.76 19.08
CA LEU A 12 -5.83 16.59 20.10
C LEU A 12 -6.48 16.40 21.47
N GLU A 13 -7.81 16.44 21.54
CA GLU A 13 -8.56 16.19 22.79
C GLU A 13 -8.28 14.79 23.34
N LYS A 14 -8.22 13.78 22.46
CA LYS A 14 -7.92 12.41 22.86
C LYS A 14 -6.51 12.28 23.44
N ILE A 15 -5.53 12.97 22.87
CA ILE A 15 -4.16 13.00 23.38
C ILE A 15 -4.10 13.71 24.74
N GLN A 16 -4.82 14.81 24.92
CA GLN A 16 -4.88 15.53 26.19
C GLN A 16 -5.61 14.76 27.31
N SER A 17 -6.53 13.86 26.95
CA SER A 17 -7.25 13.02 27.91
C SER A 17 -6.45 11.78 28.39
N LEU A 18 -5.24 11.55 27.86
CA LEU A 18 -4.42 10.41 28.25
C LEU A 18 -3.74 10.63 29.61
N PRO A 19 -3.64 9.59 30.45
CA PRO A 19 -2.88 9.65 31.71
C PRO A 19 -1.40 9.90 31.48
N GLU A 20 -0.77 10.63 32.41
CA GLU A 20 0.65 11.01 32.31
C GLU A 20 1.60 9.80 32.20
N ASP A 21 1.25 8.70 32.86
CA ASP A 21 1.99 7.44 32.85
C ASP A 21 2.13 6.81 31.45
N ARG A 22 1.34 7.26 30.47
CA ARG A 22 1.32 6.72 29.10
C ARG A 22 2.04 7.61 28.10
N PHE A 23 2.50 8.81 28.47
CA PHE A 23 3.16 9.73 27.52
C PHE A 23 4.44 9.15 26.94
N ALA A 24 5.27 8.50 27.75
CA ALA A 24 6.50 7.84 27.28
C ALA A 24 6.20 6.79 26.19
N GLN A 25 5.14 5.99 26.36
CA GLN A 25 4.70 5.00 25.36
C GLN A 25 4.19 5.66 24.06
N VAL A 26 3.57 6.84 24.17
CA VAL A 26 3.13 7.61 22.99
C VAL A 26 4.32 8.21 22.26
N GLU A 27 5.32 8.74 22.98
CA GLU A 27 6.56 9.25 22.39
C GLU A 27 7.31 8.15 21.63
N ASP A 28 7.51 6.99 22.25
CA ASP A 28 8.12 5.82 21.62
C ASP A 28 7.36 5.40 20.34
N PHE A 29 6.03 5.43 20.38
CA PHE A 29 5.19 5.09 19.22
C PHE A 29 5.28 6.13 18.11
N VAL A 30 5.37 7.42 18.46
CA VAL A 30 5.57 8.51 17.49
C VAL A 30 6.93 8.40 16.82
N ASP A 31 7.98 8.09 17.58
CA ASP A 31 9.32 7.91 17.02
C ASP A 31 9.40 6.65 16.15
N PHE A 32 8.72 5.56 16.52
CA PHE A 32 8.52 4.41 15.66
C PHE A 32 7.82 4.77 14.33
N LEU A 33 6.78 5.60 14.36
CA LEU A 33 6.10 6.03 13.13
C LEU A 33 7.02 6.87 12.23
N LYS A 34 7.78 7.81 12.79
CA LYS A 34 8.75 8.61 12.02
C LYS A 34 9.81 7.72 11.36
N GLU A 35 10.37 6.77 12.11
CA GLU A 35 11.36 5.84 11.59
C GLU A 35 10.76 4.97 10.46
N ARG A 36 9.52 4.50 10.62
CA ARG A 36 8.84 3.72 9.58
C ARG A 36 8.63 4.52 8.30
N THR A 37 8.17 5.76 8.41
CA THR A 37 7.96 6.63 7.24
C THR A 37 9.28 6.90 6.51
N ALA A 38 10.36 7.21 7.24
CA ALA A 38 11.68 7.40 6.64
C ALA A 38 12.17 6.15 5.88
N ARG A 39 11.97 4.95 6.45
CA ARG A 39 12.29 3.68 5.77
C ARG A 39 11.43 3.44 4.53
N GLU A 40 10.15 3.77 4.56
CA GLU A 40 9.25 3.63 3.41
C GLU A 40 9.65 4.58 2.26
N GLU A 41 10.07 5.81 2.57
CA GLU A 41 10.57 6.78 1.60
C GLU A 41 11.89 6.31 0.97
N GLU A 42 12.84 5.80 1.76
CA GLU A 42 14.08 5.22 1.23
C GLU A 42 13.85 4.00 0.32
N VAL A 43 12.81 3.21 0.58
CA VAL A 43 12.44 2.06 -0.26
C VAL A 43 11.68 2.51 -1.51
N ALA A 44 10.89 3.59 -1.42
CA ALA A 44 10.20 4.17 -2.56
C ALA A 44 11.17 4.80 -3.57
N ASP A 45 12.20 5.50 -3.09
CA ASP A 45 13.26 6.07 -3.94
C ASP A 45 14.14 4.99 -4.59
N LYS A 46 14.27 3.81 -3.97
CA LYS A 46 14.98 2.64 -4.52
C LYS A 46 14.12 1.76 -5.43
N LYS A 47 12.82 2.06 -5.58
CA LYS A 47 12.01 1.54 -6.68
C LYS A 47 12.32 2.33 -7.95
N GLU A 48 13.59 2.32 -8.36
CA GLU A 48 13.85 2.34 -9.80
C GLU A 48 12.95 1.26 -10.39
N THR A 49 12.15 1.64 -11.38
CA THR A 49 11.29 0.71 -12.12
C THR A 49 12.17 -0.45 -12.53
N LEU A 50 12.04 -1.59 -11.85
CA LEU A 50 12.87 -2.75 -12.10
C LEU A 50 12.78 -3.02 -13.61
N ASP A 51 13.89 -2.82 -14.31
CA ASP A 51 14.01 -3.06 -15.75
C ASP A 51 14.08 -4.57 -15.97
N PHE A 52 13.01 -5.25 -15.56
CA PHE A 52 12.78 -6.60 -16.00
C PHE A 52 12.60 -6.53 -17.50
N PRO A 53 13.32 -7.35 -18.28
CA PRO A 53 13.11 -7.43 -19.72
C PRO A 53 11.69 -7.94 -19.98
N VAL A 54 10.74 -7.01 -20.02
CA VAL A 54 9.37 -7.26 -20.42
C VAL A 54 9.39 -7.27 -21.94
N ILE A 55 9.46 -8.47 -22.51
CA ILE A 55 9.20 -8.62 -23.94
C ILE A 55 7.72 -8.28 -24.18
N SER A 56 7.45 -7.24 -24.97
CA SER A 56 6.09 -7.00 -25.44
C SER A 56 5.84 -7.93 -26.63
N VAL A 57 5.07 -9.00 -26.41
CA VAL A 57 4.70 -9.97 -27.46
C VAL A 57 3.57 -9.46 -28.37
N GLY A 58 3.38 -8.14 -28.43
CA GLY A 58 2.30 -7.50 -29.20
C GLY A 58 0.91 -7.75 -28.63
N LYS A 59 -0.11 -7.31 -29.37
CA LYS A 59 -1.51 -7.51 -28.99
C LYS A 59 -1.90 -8.97 -29.19
N TRP A 60 -2.59 -9.54 -28.19
CA TRP A 60 -3.15 -10.88 -28.29
C TRP A 60 -4.10 -11.00 -29.51
N PRO A 61 -3.94 -12.01 -30.38
CA PRO A 61 -4.79 -12.19 -31.56
C PRO A 61 -6.26 -12.40 -31.18
N LYS A 62 -7.19 -11.87 -31.99
CA LYS A 62 -8.63 -11.90 -31.69
C LYS A 62 -9.25 -13.28 -31.89
N ASP A 63 -8.62 -14.08 -32.74
CA ASP A 63 -8.94 -15.45 -33.12
C ASP A 63 -8.43 -16.48 -32.10
N LEU A 64 -7.54 -16.08 -31.19
CA LEU A 64 -7.09 -16.89 -30.08
C LEU A 64 -7.91 -16.57 -28.83
N SER A 65 -8.69 -17.54 -28.38
CA SER A 65 -9.45 -17.45 -27.13
C SER A 65 -8.61 -17.99 -25.96
N LEU A 66 -8.65 -17.28 -24.83
CA LEU A 66 -8.04 -17.72 -23.56
C LEU A 66 -9.01 -18.51 -22.68
N ARG A 67 -10.12 -18.98 -23.27
CA ARG A 67 -11.06 -19.84 -22.55
C ARG A 67 -10.43 -21.21 -22.33
N ARG A 68 -10.80 -21.83 -21.21
CA ARG A 68 -10.26 -23.14 -20.81
C ARG A 68 -10.57 -24.18 -21.88
N GLU A 69 -11.75 -24.12 -22.46
CA GLU A 69 -12.25 -25.07 -23.46
C GLU A 69 -11.47 -24.98 -24.77
N ASP A 70 -10.95 -23.80 -25.11
CA ASP A 70 -10.16 -23.56 -26.32
C ASP A 70 -8.66 -23.84 -26.09
N MET A 71 -8.15 -23.64 -24.87
CA MET A 71 -6.75 -23.91 -24.49
C MET A 71 -6.48 -25.37 -24.14
N TYR A 72 -7.44 -25.99 -23.47
CA TYR A 72 -7.42 -27.39 -23.08
C TYR A 72 -8.63 -27.99 -23.75
N SER A 73 -8.55 -28.22 -25.08
CA SER A 73 -9.56 -28.95 -25.84
C SER A 73 -10.15 -30.00 -24.92
N ASP A 74 -11.47 -29.94 -24.72
CA ASP A 74 -12.18 -30.71 -23.70
C ASP A 74 -12.11 -32.20 -24.05
N ASP A 75 -10.93 -32.80 -23.86
CA ASP A 75 -10.69 -34.24 -23.82
C ASP A 75 -11.21 -34.79 -22.47
N GLY A 76 -12.36 -34.26 -22.03
CA GLY A 76 -13.00 -34.50 -20.76
C GLY A 76 -13.84 -35.78 -20.71
N ARG A 77 -13.94 -36.56 -21.80
CA ARG A 77 -14.53 -37.91 -21.75
C ARG A 77 -14.35 -38.76 -22.99
#